data_AF-A0A8T5M5Z8-F1
#
_entry.id   AF-A0A8T5M5Z8-F1
#
_cell.length_a   1.000
_cell.length_b   1.000
_cell.length_c   1.000
_cell.angle_alpha   90.00
_cell.angle_beta   90.00
_cell.angle_gamma   90.00
#
_symmetry.space_group_name_H-M   'P 1'
#
loop_
_entity.id
_entity.type
_entity.pdbx_description
1 polymer ?
#
loop_
_entity_poly.entity_id
_entity_poly.type
_entity_poly.pdbx_seq_one_letter_code
_entity_poly.pdbx_strand_id
1 'polypeptide(L)'
;MYSIQIEKNAENSLKKLPKKDAEIVLRKIYSIRDNPFRFLKRLQGQKLWRLRIGDYRAIVDVIVSANKIVVVRIGFRKNVY
;
A
#
# COMPACT_ATOMS: atom_id res chain seq x y z
N MET A 1 -0.01 2.69 16.34
CA MET A 1 -1.03 2.58 15.28
C MET A 1 -0.87 3.74 14.31
N TYR A 2 -0.72 3.47 13.02
CA TYR A 2 -0.52 4.47 11.98
C TYR A 2 -1.85 4.84 11.30
N SER A 3 -2.03 6.12 10.98
CA SER A 3 -3.09 6.61 10.08
C SER A 3 -2.81 6.21 8.64
N ILE A 4 -3.84 6.01 7.83
CA ILE A 4 -3.69 5.68 6.41
C ILE A 4 -4.33 6.77 5.56
N GLN A 5 -3.55 7.31 4.64
CA GLN A 5 -4.01 8.16 3.55
C GLN A 5 -3.83 7.41 2.24
N ILE A 6 -4.85 7.42 1.39
CA ILE A 6 -4.79 6.84 0.05
C ILE A 6 -4.75 8.00 -0.94
N GLU A 7 -3.69 8.07 -1.75
CA GLU A 7 -3.58 9.08 -2.80
C GLU A 7 -4.61 8.83 -3.90
N LYS A 8 -5.01 9.91 -4.59
CA LYS A 8 -6.02 9.84 -5.67
C LYS A 8 -5.66 8.82 -6.75
N ASN A 9 -4.36 8.65 -7.05
CA ASN A 9 -3.89 7.64 -7.99
C ASN A 9 -4.13 6.21 -7.50
N ALA A 10 -3.86 5.93 -6.23
CA ALA A 10 -4.13 4.63 -5.63
C ALA A 10 -5.64 4.36 -5.49
N GLU A 11 -6.42 5.38 -5.16
CA GLU A 11 -7.89 5.30 -5.12
C GLU A 11 -8.48 4.97 -6.50
N ASN A 12 -8.00 5.62 -7.55
CA ASN A 12 -8.39 5.33 -8.93
C ASN A 12 -8.01 3.90 -9.34
N SER A 13 -6.85 3.39 -8.90
CA SER A 13 -6.48 1.98 -9.11
C SER A 13 -7.47 1.05 -8.41
N LEU A 14 -7.83 1.32 -7.14
CA LEU A 14 -8.79 0.52 -6.38
C LEU A 14 -10.16 0.47 -7.06
N LYS A 15 -10.66 1.61 -7.56
CA LYS A 15 -11.95 1.71 -8.27
C LYS A 15 -12.01 0.86 -9.55
N LYS A 16 -10.85 0.58 -10.16
CA LYS A 16 -10.74 -0.26 -11.36
C LYS A 16 -10.62 -1.75 -11.04
N LEU A 17 -10.39 -2.12 -9.77
CA LEU A 17 -10.31 -3.52 -9.38
C LEU A 17 -11.70 -4.14 -9.24
N PRO A 18 -11.84 -5.44 -9.51
CA PRO A 18 -13.02 -6.19 -9.07
C PRO A 18 -13.27 -5.99 -7.57
N LYS A 19 -14.54 -5.94 -7.16
CA LYS A 19 -14.93 -5.65 -5.76
C LYS A 19 -14.19 -6.54 -4.75
N LYS A 20 -14.08 -7.85 -5.03
CA LYS A 20 -13.38 -8.80 -4.16
C LYS A 20 -11.90 -8.45 -3.98
N ASP A 21 -11.22 -8.04 -5.06
CA ASP A 21 -9.80 -7.68 -5.03
C ASP A 21 -9.58 -6.36 -4.30
N ALA A 22 -10.43 -5.35 -4.56
CA ALA A 22 -10.40 -4.08 -3.84
C ALA A 22 -10.53 -4.28 -2.33
N GLU A 23 -11.46 -5.13 -1.89
CA GLU A 23 -11.65 -5.47 -0.48
C GLU A 23 -10.41 -6.17 0.13
N ILE A 24 -9.80 -7.11 -0.59
CA ILE A 24 -8.57 -7.79 -0.13
C ILE A 24 -7.43 -6.77 0.02
N VAL A 25 -7.28 -5.87 -0.96
CA VAL A 25 -6.27 -4.81 -0.94
C VAL A 25 -6.47 -3.89 0.25
N LEU A 26 -7.69 -3.40 0.46
CA LEU A 26 -8.03 -2.54 1.59
C LEU A 26 -7.79 -3.25 2.92
N ARG A 27 -8.31 -4.48 3.12
CA ARG A 27 -8.07 -5.25 4.35
C ARG A 27 -6.59 -5.38 4.65
N LYS A 28 -5.76 -5.67 3.64
CA LYS A 28 -4.32 -5.81 3.87
C LYS A 28 -3.66 -4.47 4.21
N ILE A 29 -4.00 -3.38 3.52
CA ILE A 29 -3.50 -2.02 3.82
C ILE A 29 -3.84 -1.63 5.26
N TYR A 30 -5.06 -1.89 5.72
CA TYR A 30 -5.48 -1.55 7.08
C TYR A 30 -4.85 -2.46 8.14
N SER A 31 -4.53 -3.72 7.80
CA SER A 31 -3.89 -4.66 8.73
C SER A 31 -2.47 -4.28 9.15
N ILE A 32 -1.79 -3.42 8.39
CA ILE A 32 -0.39 -3.08 8.66
C ILE A 32 -0.24 -1.85 9.58
N ARG A 33 -1.33 -1.25 10.05
CA ARG A 33 -1.32 -0.02 10.85
C ARG A 33 -0.57 -0.16 12.17
N ASP A 34 -0.56 -1.34 12.78
CA ASP A 34 0.06 -1.50 14.09
C ASP A 34 1.54 -1.82 14.01
N ASN A 35 1.95 -2.54 12.97
CA ASN A 35 3.35 -2.87 12.73
C ASN A 35 3.67 -2.88 11.23
N PRO A 36 3.83 -1.69 10.60
CA PRO A 36 4.00 -1.59 9.16
C PRO A 36 5.29 -2.25 8.68
N PHE A 37 6.39 -2.05 9.40
CA PHE A 37 7.72 -2.52 9.00
C PHE A 37 7.84 -4.05 8.94
N ARG A 38 6.97 -4.79 9.65
CA ARG A 38 6.91 -6.26 9.55
C ARG A 38 6.48 -6.75 8.15
N PHE A 39 5.65 -5.97 7.46
CA PHE A 39 5.06 -6.36 6.18
C PHE A 39 5.65 -5.63 4.98
N LEU A 40 6.35 -4.53 5.23
CA LEU A 40 6.91 -3.66 4.22
C LEU A 40 8.35 -4.05 3.88
N LYS A 41 8.68 -3.96 2.59
CA LYS A 41 10.07 -4.02 2.12
C LYS A 41 10.46 -2.68 1.52
N ARG A 42 11.66 -2.19 1.80
CA ARG A 42 12.13 -0.93 1.22
C ARG A 42 12.38 -1.08 -0.29
N LEU A 43 12.05 -0.06 -1.07
CA LEU A 43 12.44 0.01 -2.48
C LEU A 43 13.89 0.51 -2.58
N GLN A 44 14.68 -0.13 -3.42
CA GLN A 44 16.08 0.24 -3.61
C GLN A 44 16.17 1.66 -4.20
N GLY A 45 17.04 2.51 -3.65
CA GLY A 45 17.26 3.88 -4.12
C GLY A 45 16.13 4.87 -3.79
N GLN A 46 15.07 4.47 -3.07
CA GLN A 46 13.96 5.35 -2.71
C GLN A 46 13.67 5.31 -1.20
N LYS A 47 12.99 6.34 -0.69
CA LYS A 47 12.44 6.38 0.68
C LYS A 47 11.07 5.68 0.78
N LEU A 48 10.63 5.04 -0.30
CA LEU A 48 9.35 4.33 -0.38
C LEU A 48 9.48 2.86 -0.03
N TRP A 49 8.34 2.28 0.33
CA TRP A 49 8.17 0.90 0.73
C TRP A 49 7.19 0.20 -0.20
N ARG A 50 7.32 -1.13 -0.29
CA ARG A 50 6.38 -1.99 -1.00
C ARG A 50 5.67 -2.92 -0.02
N LEU A 51 4.36 -3.02 -0.18
CA LEU A 51 3.50 -3.99 0.49
C LEU A 51 3.05 -5.05 -0.50
N ARG A 52 3.19 -6.32 -0.14
CA ARG A 52 2.67 -7.45 -0.93
C ARG A 52 1.23 -7.77 -0.52
N ILE A 53 0.34 -7.88 -1.50
CA ILE A 53 -1.10 -8.15 -1.27
C ILE A 53 -1.59 -9.17 -2.31
N GLY A 54 -1.38 -10.46 -2.07
CA GLY A 54 -1.72 -11.50 -3.05
C GLY A 54 -1.07 -11.24 -4.41
N ASP A 55 -1.90 -11.02 -5.43
CA ASP A 55 -1.51 -10.69 -6.81
C ASP A 55 -1.30 -9.20 -7.08
N TYR A 56 -1.35 -8.37 -6.04
CA TYR A 56 -1.14 -6.93 -6.09
C TYR A 56 0.06 -6.49 -5.25
N ARG A 57 0.54 -5.28 -5.55
CA ARG A 57 1.50 -4.55 -4.72
C ARG A 57 1.00 -3.13 -4.51
N ALA A 58 1.20 -2.65 -3.29
CA ALA A 58 1.05 -1.24 -2.99
C ALA A 58 2.44 -0.62 -2.74
N ILE A 59 2.69 0.53 -3.35
CA ILE A 59 3.81 1.40 -2.99
C ILE A 59 3.29 2.36 -1.94
N VAL A 60 3.99 2.43 -0.82
CA VAL A 60 3.61 3.28 0.31
C VAL A 60 4.79 4.12 0.79
N ASP A 61 4.49 5.30 1.30
CA ASP A 61 5.43 6.09 2.09
C ASP A 61 5.05 5.97 3.57
N VAL A 62 6.04 5.83 4.45
CA VAL A 62 5.83 5.71 5.90
C VAL A 62 6.49 6.89 6.58
N ILE A 63 5.66 7.84 6.99
CA ILE A 63 6.08 9.05 7.70
C ILE A 63 6.04 8.74 9.19
N VAL A 64 7.18 8.30 9.71
CA VAL A 64 7.33 7.86 11.12
C VAL A 64 7.03 8.99 12.10
N SER A 65 7.48 10.21 11.81
CA SER A 65 7.25 11.39 12.66
C SER A 65 5.76 11.73 12.83
N ALA A 66 4.92 11.36 11.87
CA ALA A 66 3.50 11.66 11.86
C ALA A 66 2.61 10.42 12.10
N ASN A 67 3.20 9.25 12.39
CA ASN A 67 2.49 7.98 12.45
C ASN A 67 1.53 7.80 11.25
N LYS A 68 2.03 8.05 10.03
CA LYS A 68 1.21 8.08 8.82
C LYS A 68 1.76 7.18 7.73
N ILE A 69 0.87 6.42 7.09
CA ILE A 69 1.15 5.61 5.90
C ILE A 69 0.40 6.24 4.72
N VAL A 70 1.14 6.63 3.69
CA VAL A 70 0.57 7.20 2.46
C VAL A 70 0.64 6.13 1.37
N VAL A 71 -0.50 5.68 0.88
CA VAL A 71 -0.58 4.72 -0.23
C VAL A 71 -0.50 5.48 -1.54
N VAL A 72 0.67 5.42 -2.17
CA VAL A 72 1.00 6.20 -3.37
C VAL A 72 0.44 5.56 -4.64
N ARG A 73 0.58 4.22 -4.76
CA ARG A 73 0.17 3.48 -5.96
C ARG A 73 -0.21 2.05 -5.61
N ILE A 74 -1.22 1.51 -6.29
CA ILE A 74 -1.59 0.09 -6.25
C ILE A 74 -1.58 -0.45 -7.68
N GLY A 75 -1.01 -1.64 -7.87
CA GLY A 75 -0.97 -2.30 -9.17
C GLY A 75 -0.77 -3.81 -9.08
N PHE A 76 -0.99 -4.51 -10.19
CA PHE A 76 -0.76 -5.94 -10.29
C PHE A 76 0.71 -6.29 -10.11
N ARG A 77 0.99 -7.44 -9.51
CA ARG A 77 2.33 -7.96 -9.27
C ARG A 77 3.16 -8.10 -10.57
N LYS A 78 2.49 -8.34 -11.70
CA LYS A 78 3.08 -8.42 -13.05
C LYS A 78 3.34 -7.06 -13.72
N ASN A 79 2.67 -6.00 -13.27
CA ASN A 79 2.78 -4.65 -13.85
C ASN A 79 3.51 -3.66 -12.93
N VAL A 80 3.96 -4.11 -11.75
CA VAL A 80 4.77 -3.29 -10.83
C VAL A 80 6.19 -3.82 -10.86
N TYR A 81 6.86 -3.52 -11.98
CA TYR A 81 8.29 -3.32 -12.20
C TYR A 81 8.49 -2.50 -13.47
#